data_AF-A0A926H052-F1
#
_entry.id   AF-A0A926H052-F1
#
_cell.length_a   1.000
_cell.length_b   1.000
_cell.length_c   1.000
_cell.angle_alpha   90.00
_cell.angle_beta   90.00
_cell.angle_gamma   90.00
#
_symmetry.space_group_name_H-M   'P 1'
#
loop_
_entity.id
_entity.type
_entity.pdbx_description
1 polymer ?
#
loop_
_entity_poly.entity_id
_entity_poly.type
_entity_poly.pdbx_seq_one_letter_code
_entity_poly.pdbx_strand_id
1 'polypeptide(L)'
;MFQTLYPQPSPFGLYTKAMRLGIMNNPARDISKEIARASELRCDFLDLTLEPPACRATDVDTKRIKSALQAYSLGVVGHTAYYLPLGSPFDAVQAGAIAEAEHCLRAFAQVGAKLMNLHLDCRAPGYGADYSNARNITAIEKLLPVADSLAIRLMIENVEGDTAESLAPVLDALPTVGLHLDIGHA
;
A
#
# COMPACT_ATOMS: atom_id res chain seq x y z
N MET A 1 38.88 -14.53 -4.94
CA MET A 1 38.18 -14.31 -6.23
C MET A 1 36.71 -14.08 -5.92
N PHE A 2 36.24 -12.84 -5.95
CA PHE A 2 34.81 -12.54 -5.79
C PHE A 2 34.13 -12.79 -7.14
N GLN A 3 33.34 -13.86 -7.20
CA GLN A 3 32.51 -14.17 -8.35
C GLN A 3 31.27 -13.28 -8.25
N THR A 4 31.18 -12.30 -9.13
CA THR A 4 30.07 -11.35 -9.20
C THR A 4 28.76 -12.08 -9.55
N LEU A 5 27.75 -11.92 -8.68
CA LEU A 5 26.38 -12.41 -8.84
C LEU A 5 25.62 -11.61 -9.91
N TYR A 6 26.15 -11.50 -11.13
CA TYR A 6 25.37 -11.00 -12.26
C TYR A 6 24.64 -12.17 -12.94
N PRO A 7 23.31 -12.16 -13.00
CA PRO A 7 22.57 -13.18 -13.73
C PRO A 7 22.96 -13.13 -15.22
N GLN A 8 23.17 -14.31 -15.83
CA GLN A 8 23.48 -14.43 -17.24
C GLN A 8 22.27 -14.02 -18.10
N PRO A 9 22.46 -13.33 -19.24
CA PRO A 9 21.36 -12.96 -20.13
C PRO A 9 20.58 -14.19 -20.63
N SER A 10 19.25 -14.08 -20.66
CA SER A 10 18.42 -15.00 -21.42
C SER A 10 18.61 -14.76 -22.93
N PRO A 11 18.42 -15.77 -23.79
CA PRO A 11 18.52 -15.62 -25.25
C PRO A 11 17.44 -14.70 -25.85
N PHE A 12 16.52 -14.17 -25.03
CA PHE A 12 15.45 -13.26 -25.42
C PHE A 12 15.58 -11.90 -24.71
N GLY A 13 16.71 -11.21 -24.87
CA GLY A 13 16.83 -9.74 -24.98
C GLY A 13 16.16 -8.80 -23.96
N LEU A 14 15.58 -9.28 -22.87
CA LEU A 14 14.93 -8.44 -21.86
C LEU A 14 15.31 -8.97 -20.48
N TYR A 15 16.28 -8.31 -19.86
CA TYR A 15 16.48 -8.44 -18.42
C TYR A 15 15.23 -7.89 -17.74
N THR A 16 14.36 -8.75 -17.22
CA THR A 16 13.42 -8.31 -16.19
C THR A 16 14.26 -7.96 -14.97
N LYS A 17 14.31 -6.67 -14.62
CA LYS A 17 15.02 -6.19 -13.43
C LYS A 17 14.51 -6.99 -12.22
N ALA A 18 15.40 -7.70 -11.53
CA ALA A 18 15.03 -8.55 -10.38
C ALA A 18 14.45 -7.74 -9.21
N MET A 19 14.82 -6.46 -9.10
CA MET A 19 14.32 -5.52 -8.09
C MET A 19 13.91 -4.22 -8.75
N ARG A 20 12.67 -3.77 -8.49
CA ARG A 20 12.15 -2.47 -8.95
C ARG A 20 12.37 -1.42 -7.87
N LEU A 21 12.75 -0.22 -8.26
CA LEU A 21 12.95 0.93 -7.39
C LEU A 21 11.84 1.94 -7.65
N GLY A 22 11.15 2.35 -6.59
CA GLY A 22 10.08 3.33 -6.66
C GLY A 22 10.36 4.54 -5.78
N ILE A 23 9.47 5.52 -5.88
CA ILE A 23 9.40 6.66 -4.97
C ILE A 23 7.96 6.88 -4.57
N MET A 24 7.75 7.28 -3.32
CA MET A 24 6.44 7.68 -2.81
C MET A 24 6.13 9.14 -3.19
N ASN A 25 4.91 9.44 -3.64
CA ASN A 25 4.52 10.84 -3.86
C ASN A 25 4.29 11.56 -2.53
N ASN A 26 4.40 12.89 -2.57
CA ASN A 26 3.86 13.73 -1.50
C ASN A 26 2.35 13.96 -1.73
N PRO A 27 1.45 13.48 -0.85
CA PRO A 27 0.01 13.60 -1.03
C PRO A 27 -0.55 15.03 -0.88
N ALA A 28 0.27 15.98 -0.41
CA ALA A 28 -0.06 17.40 -0.35
C ALA A 28 0.30 18.17 -1.64
N ARG A 29 0.84 17.50 -2.66
CA ARG A 29 1.25 18.11 -3.93
C ARG A 29 0.41 17.61 -5.11
N ASP A 30 0.55 18.30 -6.24
CA ASP A 30 -0.06 17.88 -7.51
C ASP A 30 0.53 16.54 -7.96
N ILE A 31 -0.31 15.51 -7.96
CA ILE A 31 0.03 14.14 -8.34
C ILE A 31 0.67 14.03 -9.73
N SER A 32 0.29 14.88 -10.69
CA SER A 32 0.87 14.86 -12.03
C SER A 32 2.35 15.26 -12.00
N LYS A 33 2.73 16.19 -11.11
CA LYS A 33 4.12 16.62 -10.92
C LYS A 33 4.94 15.56 -10.19
N GLU A 34 4.35 14.88 -9.22
CA GLU A 34 5.02 13.78 -8.51
C GLU A 34 5.25 12.57 -9.44
N ILE A 35 4.30 12.24 -10.32
CA ILE A 35 4.49 11.23 -11.39
C ILE A 35 5.61 11.64 -12.35
N ALA A 36 5.61 12.88 -12.82
CA ALA A 36 6.67 13.39 -13.71
C ALA A 36 8.05 13.31 -13.03
N ARG A 37 8.14 13.70 -11.75
CA ARG A 37 9.34 13.59 -10.93
C ARG A 37 9.83 12.14 -10.80
N ALA A 38 8.93 11.18 -10.56
CA ALA A 38 9.31 9.77 -10.51
C ALA A 38 9.92 9.29 -11.83
N SER A 39 9.39 9.76 -12.97
CA SER A 39 9.98 9.50 -14.29
C SER A 39 11.35 10.15 -14.47
N GLU A 40 11.52 11.42 -14.05
CA GLU A 40 12.80 12.14 -14.12
C GLU A 40 13.90 11.45 -13.30
N LEU A 41 13.52 10.88 -12.16
CA LEU A 41 14.39 10.09 -11.29
C LEU A 41 14.62 8.65 -11.78
N ARG A 42 14.02 8.26 -12.93
CA ARG A 42 14.11 6.92 -13.53
C ARG A 42 13.63 5.81 -12.59
N CYS A 43 12.60 6.09 -11.80
CA CYS A 43 11.91 5.08 -11.01
C CYS A 43 11.20 4.08 -11.93
N ASP A 44 11.05 2.85 -11.44
CA ASP A 44 10.31 1.78 -12.11
C ASP A 44 8.80 1.83 -11.76
N PHE A 45 8.45 2.42 -10.60
CA PHE A 45 7.07 2.58 -10.15
C PHE A 45 6.90 3.79 -9.24
N LEU A 46 5.67 4.26 -9.09
CA LEU A 46 5.27 5.19 -8.05
C LEU A 46 4.62 4.42 -6.91
N ASP A 47 5.04 4.67 -5.67
CA ASP A 47 4.25 4.32 -4.50
C ASP A 47 3.21 5.43 -4.28
N LEU A 48 1.98 5.18 -4.70
CA LEU A 48 0.94 6.18 -4.80
C LEU A 48 0.18 6.29 -3.48
N THR A 49 0.52 7.30 -2.68
CA THR A 49 -0.19 7.69 -1.47
C THR A 49 -1.46 8.46 -1.79
N LEU A 50 -2.61 7.88 -1.44
CA LEU A 50 -3.91 8.53 -1.46
C LEU A 50 -4.25 9.00 -0.04
N GLU A 51 -4.01 10.29 0.19
CA GLU A 51 -4.23 10.97 1.47
C GLU A 51 -4.59 12.44 1.19
N PRO A 52 -5.46 13.08 2.00
CA PRO A 52 -5.63 14.53 1.95
C PRO A 52 -4.31 15.29 2.22
N PRO A 53 -4.20 16.57 1.84
CA PRO A 53 -5.27 17.41 1.29
C PRO A 53 -5.42 17.33 -0.24
N ALA A 54 -4.39 16.96 -1.00
CA ALA A 54 -4.43 17.04 -2.47
C ALA A 54 -4.67 15.69 -3.17
N CYS A 55 -4.49 14.56 -2.46
CA CYS A 55 -4.56 13.22 -3.03
C CYS A 55 -5.61 12.32 -2.36
N ARG A 56 -6.68 12.88 -1.78
CA ARG A 56 -7.77 12.06 -1.24
C ARG A 56 -8.42 11.22 -2.35
N ALA A 57 -8.70 9.94 -2.07
CA ALA A 57 -9.15 8.98 -3.07
C ALA A 57 -10.42 9.39 -3.84
N THR A 58 -11.34 10.13 -3.21
CA THR A 58 -12.58 10.61 -3.85
C THR A 58 -12.39 11.86 -4.71
N ASP A 59 -11.27 12.55 -4.56
CA ASP A 59 -11.06 13.90 -5.12
C ASP A 59 -10.09 13.87 -6.32
N VAL A 60 -9.35 12.77 -6.47
CA VAL A 60 -8.37 12.59 -7.55
C VAL A 60 -8.99 12.14 -8.87
N ASP A 61 -8.42 12.61 -9.98
CA ASP A 61 -8.76 12.12 -11.32
C ASP A 61 -7.95 10.86 -11.65
N THR A 62 -8.53 9.70 -11.35
CA THR A 62 -7.89 8.39 -11.57
C THR A 62 -7.60 8.09 -13.03
N LYS A 63 -8.39 8.63 -13.98
CA LYS A 63 -8.13 8.46 -15.42
C LYS A 63 -6.89 9.23 -15.83
N ARG A 64 -6.76 10.48 -15.36
CA ARG A 64 -5.57 11.31 -15.61
C ARG A 64 -4.33 10.68 -14.99
N ILE A 65 -4.41 10.19 -13.75
CA ILE A 65 -3.30 9.49 -13.07
C ILE A 65 -2.87 8.26 -13.88
N LYS A 66 -3.82 7.39 -14.26
CA LYS A 66 -3.54 6.21 -15.09
C LYS A 66 -2.84 6.58 -16.38
N SER A 67 -3.35 7.59 -17.08
CA SER A 67 -2.80 8.04 -18.36
C SER A 67 -1.37 8.57 -18.21
N ALA A 68 -1.09 9.31 -17.13
CA ALA A 68 0.25 9.80 -16.82
C ALA A 68 1.22 8.65 -16.50
N LEU A 69 0.83 7.71 -15.63
CA LEU A 69 1.63 6.52 -15.33
C LEU A 69 1.98 5.72 -16.59
N GLN A 70 1.00 5.52 -17.48
CA GLN A 70 1.20 4.84 -18.76
C GLN A 70 2.13 5.62 -19.70
N ALA A 71 1.97 6.94 -19.80
CA ALA A 71 2.82 7.79 -20.64
C ALA A 71 4.31 7.74 -20.21
N TYR A 72 4.56 7.67 -18.90
CA TYR A 72 5.92 7.54 -18.35
C TYR A 72 6.38 6.09 -18.14
N SER A 73 5.57 5.10 -18.53
CA SER A 73 5.85 3.67 -18.32
C SER A 73 6.16 3.28 -16.86
N LEU A 74 5.51 3.96 -15.91
CA LEU A 74 5.65 3.71 -14.48
C LEU A 74 4.65 2.64 -14.01
N GLY A 75 5.13 1.68 -13.21
CA GLY A 75 4.25 0.86 -12.37
C GLY A 75 3.62 1.67 -11.24
N VAL A 76 2.71 1.04 -10.48
CA VAL A 76 2.10 1.67 -9.30
C VAL A 76 1.81 0.65 -8.19
N VAL A 77 2.12 1.04 -6.96
CA VAL A 77 1.71 0.40 -5.70
C VAL A 77 0.80 1.40 -4.97
N GLY A 78 -0.25 0.91 -4.31
CA GLY A 78 -1.16 1.78 -3.56
C GLY A 78 -0.73 1.94 -2.11
N HIS A 79 -0.66 3.20 -1.66
CA HIS A 79 -0.37 3.56 -0.28
C HIS A 79 -1.56 4.33 0.34
N THR A 80 -2.06 3.89 1.50
CA THR A 80 -3.15 4.53 2.24
C THR A 80 -2.61 5.37 3.39
N ALA A 81 -3.39 6.34 3.85
CA ALA A 81 -2.99 7.14 5.01
C ALA A 81 -2.72 6.25 6.23
N TYR A 82 -1.51 6.35 6.79
CA TYR A 82 -1.05 5.49 7.91
C TYR A 82 -1.89 5.63 9.18
N TYR A 83 -2.63 6.74 9.31
CA TYR A 83 -3.46 7.07 10.47
C TYR A 83 -4.93 6.67 10.31
N LEU A 84 -5.31 5.90 9.27
CA LEU A 84 -6.68 5.39 9.16
C LEU A 84 -6.99 4.45 10.34
N PRO A 85 -8.00 4.77 11.18
CA PRO A 85 -8.20 4.08 12.44
C PRO A 85 -9.00 2.77 12.28
N LEU A 86 -8.41 1.79 11.58
CA LEU A 86 -9.02 0.49 11.25
C LEU A 86 -9.25 -0.41 12.47
N GLY A 87 -8.42 -0.32 13.49
CA GLY A 87 -8.56 -1.03 14.76
C GLY A 87 -9.27 -0.21 15.85
N SER A 88 -9.85 0.94 15.52
CA SER A 88 -10.56 1.81 16.48
C SER A 88 -11.54 1.03 17.36
N PRO A 89 -11.61 1.29 18.68
CA PRO A 89 -12.60 0.67 19.55
C PRO A 89 -14.03 1.22 19.34
N PHE A 90 -14.17 2.33 18.60
CA PHE A 90 -15.47 2.92 18.28
C PHE A 90 -15.98 2.40 16.95
N ASP A 91 -17.08 1.66 16.95
CA ASP A 91 -17.60 1.02 15.74
C ASP A 91 -17.90 1.99 14.60
N ALA A 92 -18.45 3.17 14.91
CA ALA A 92 -18.71 4.20 13.90
C ALA A 92 -17.42 4.75 13.27
N VAL A 93 -16.35 4.88 14.06
CA VAL A 93 -15.03 5.35 13.58
C VAL A 93 -14.39 4.27 12.71
N GLN A 94 -14.40 3.01 13.17
CA GLN A 94 -13.90 1.89 12.38
C GLN A 94 -14.66 1.76 11.04
N ALA A 95 -15.99 1.87 11.06
CA ALA A 95 -16.80 1.81 9.84
C ALA A 95 -16.43 2.94 8.85
N GLY A 96 -16.18 4.15 9.35
CA GLY A 96 -15.71 5.26 8.53
C GLY A 96 -14.32 5.02 7.93
N ALA A 97 -13.39 4.45 8.70
CA ALA A 97 -12.04 4.10 8.23
C ALA A 97 -12.09 3.02 7.13
N ILE A 98 -12.92 2.00 7.31
CA ILE A 98 -13.16 0.96 6.29
C ILE A 98 -13.73 1.58 5.02
N ALA A 99 -14.71 2.48 5.13
CA ALA A 99 -15.29 3.16 3.96
C ALA A 99 -14.24 4.00 3.20
N GLU A 100 -13.34 4.70 3.90
CA GLU A 100 -12.25 5.45 3.25
C GLU A 100 -11.23 4.51 2.59
N ALA A 101 -10.90 3.38 3.21
CA ALA A 101 -10.05 2.35 2.61
C ALA A 101 -10.70 1.72 1.36
N GLU A 102 -12.03 1.53 1.35
CA GLU A 102 -12.76 1.12 0.14
C GLU A 102 -12.70 2.14 -0.99
N HIS A 103 -12.76 3.44 -0.67
CA HIS A 103 -12.55 4.49 -1.68
C HIS A 103 -11.14 4.40 -2.28
N CYS A 104 -10.13 4.17 -1.44
CA CYS A 104 -8.76 3.93 -1.89
C CYS A 104 -8.67 2.70 -2.79
N LEU A 105 -9.24 1.55 -2.40
CA LEU A 105 -9.28 0.34 -3.23
C LEU A 105 -9.83 0.60 -4.63
N ARG A 106 -10.97 1.29 -4.72
CA ARG A 106 -11.61 1.61 -6.00
C ARG A 106 -10.74 2.54 -6.84
N ALA A 107 -10.14 3.56 -6.22
CA ALA A 107 -9.23 4.47 -6.92
C ALA A 107 -7.98 3.73 -7.42
N PHE A 108 -7.38 2.89 -6.59
CA PHE A 108 -6.22 2.05 -6.93
C PHE A 108 -6.51 1.09 -8.09
N ALA A 109 -7.69 0.47 -8.10
CA ALA A 109 -8.10 -0.40 -9.20
C ALA A 109 -8.22 0.37 -10.52
N GLN A 110 -8.77 1.60 -10.46
CA GLN A 110 -8.93 2.46 -11.64
C GLN A 110 -7.58 2.90 -12.21
N VAL A 111 -6.61 3.27 -11.35
CA VAL A 111 -5.25 3.64 -11.79
C VAL A 111 -4.41 2.44 -12.24
N GLY A 112 -4.83 1.22 -11.89
CA GLY A 112 -4.20 -0.03 -12.33
C GLY A 112 -3.25 -0.66 -11.33
N ALA A 113 -3.26 -0.22 -10.06
CA ALA A 113 -2.52 -0.87 -8.99
C ALA A 113 -3.05 -2.28 -8.71
N LYS A 114 -2.16 -3.13 -8.19
CA LYS A 114 -2.45 -4.52 -7.82
C LYS A 114 -2.20 -4.83 -6.36
N LEU A 115 -1.61 -3.86 -5.65
CA LEU A 115 -1.22 -3.95 -4.26
C LEU A 115 -1.70 -2.67 -3.57
N MET A 116 -2.20 -2.82 -2.35
CA MET A 116 -2.56 -1.69 -1.48
C MET A 116 -2.08 -1.99 -0.07
N ASN A 117 -1.28 -1.10 0.52
CA ASN A 117 -0.89 -1.23 1.93
C ASN A 117 -2.04 -0.81 2.87
N LEU A 118 -1.95 -1.24 4.11
CA LEU A 118 -2.73 -0.80 5.25
C LEU A 118 -1.79 -0.78 6.46
N HIS A 119 -2.01 0.17 7.35
CA HIS A 119 -1.36 0.20 8.66
C HIS A 119 -2.29 -0.40 9.71
N LEU A 120 -1.74 -1.18 10.63
CA LEU A 120 -2.51 -1.64 11.79
C LEU A 120 -2.63 -0.52 12.81
N ASP A 121 -3.80 -0.36 13.41
CA ASP A 121 -3.92 0.46 14.60
C ASP A 121 -3.23 -0.26 15.76
N CYS A 122 -2.09 0.29 16.16
CA CYS A 122 -1.23 -0.41 17.10
C CYS A 122 -1.66 -0.25 18.55
N ARG A 123 -2.31 0.85 19.00
CA ARG A 123 -2.60 1.06 20.45
C ARG A 123 -3.79 1.97 20.76
N ALA A 124 -4.92 1.39 21.14
CA ALA A 124 -5.95 2.11 21.90
C ALA A 124 -5.59 2.05 23.41
N PRO A 125 -5.47 3.19 24.12
CA PRO A 125 -5.13 3.18 25.55
C PRO A 125 -6.12 2.34 26.37
N GLY A 126 -5.58 1.47 27.24
CA GLY A 126 -6.39 0.59 28.10
C GLY A 126 -6.79 -0.74 27.45
N TYR A 127 -6.43 -0.98 26.19
CA TYR A 127 -6.69 -2.25 25.49
C TYR A 127 -5.39 -3.03 25.27
N GLY A 128 -5.46 -4.35 25.38
CA GLY A 128 -4.34 -5.27 25.11
C GLY A 128 -4.18 -5.57 23.62
N ALA A 129 -3.03 -6.17 23.26
CA ALA A 129 -2.70 -6.51 21.87
C ALA A 129 -3.76 -7.41 21.21
N ASP A 130 -4.28 -8.41 21.93
CA ASP A 130 -5.31 -9.31 21.39
C ASP A 130 -6.57 -8.57 20.94
N TYR A 131 -6.99 -7.54 21.71
CA TYR A 131 -8.13 -6.71 21.36
C TYR A 131 -7.84 -5.88 20.11
N SER A 132 -6.70 -5.18 20.07
CA SER A 132 -6.27 -4.42 18.89
C SER A 132 -6.18 -5.31 17.64
N ASN A 133 -5.58 -6.50 17.77
CA ASN A 133 -5.46 -7.46 16.68
C ASN A 133 -6.83 -7.92 16.18
N ALA A 134 -7.75 -8.28 17.08
CA ALA A 134 -9.11 -8.67 16.69
C ALA A 134 -9.86 -7.55 15.95
N ARG A 135 -9.70 -6.29 16.37
CA ARG A 135 -10.30 -5.13 15.69
C ARG A 135 -9.72 -4.93 14.29
N ASN A 136 -8.40 -4.98 14.16
CA ASN A 136 -7.72 -4.86 12.85
C ASN A 136 -8.12 -6.00 11.90
N ILE A 137 -8.11 -7.25 12.38
CA ILE A 137 -8.54 -8.43 11.61
C ILE A 137 -9.97 -8.22 11.10
N THR A 138 -10.90 -7.84 11.98
CA THR A 138 -12.30 -7.58 11.61
C THR A 138 -12.42 -6.52 10.51
N ALA A 139 -11.61 -5.47 10.55
CA ALA A 139 -11.62 -4.43 9.54
C ALA A 139 -11.07 -4.91 8.19
N ILE A 140 -9.96 -5.66 8.20
CA ILE A 140 -9.34 -6.19 6.98
C ILE A 140 -10.24 -7.26 6.34
N GLU A 141 -10.86 -8.14 7.13
CA GLU A 141 -11.83 -9.14 6.65
C GLU A 141 -12.99 -8.49 5.89
N LYS A 142 -13.45 -7.32 6.33
CA LYS A 142 -14.50 -6.55 5.62
C LYS A 142 -14.01 -5.96 4.30
N LEU A 143 -12.73 -5.65 4.18
CA LEU A 143 -12.12 -5.12 2.95
C LEU A 143 -11.80 -6.21 1.93
N LEU A 144 -11.50 -7.45 2.37
CA LEU A 144 -11.08 -8.55 1.50
C LEU A 144 -12.02 -8.82 0.32
N PRO A 145 -13.36 -8.94 0.49
CA PRO A 145 -14.27 -9.18 -0.63
C PRO A 145 -14.21 -8.08 -1.70
N VAL A 146 -14.04 -6.82 -1.27
CA VAL A 146 -13.92 -5.68 -2.18
C VAL A 146 -12.57 -5.73 -2.90
N ALA A 147 -11.49 -5.98 -2.18
CA ALA A 147 -10.14 -6.11 -2.75
C ALA A 147 -10.07 -7.24 -3.79
N ASP A 148 -10.65 -8.39 -3.48
CA ASP A 148 -10.73 -9.55 -4.39
C ASP A 148 -11.53 -9.21 -5.65
N SER A 149 -12.69 -8.56 -5.51
CA SER A 149 -13.52 -8.15 -6.66
C SER A 149 -12.80 -7.17 -7.60
N LEU A 150 -11.81 -6.44 -7.08
CA LEU A 150 -11.00 -5.47 -7.80
C LEU A 150 -9.64 -6.03 -8.23
N ALA A 151 -9.34 -7.30 -7.91
CA ALA A 151 -8.05 -7.95 -8.12
C ALA A 151 -6.87 -7.15 -7.55
N ILE A 152 -7.04 -6.64 -6.32
CA ILE A 152 -6.00 -6.00 -5.51
C ILE A 152 -5.69 -6.90 -4.32
N ARG A 153 -4.40 -7.17 -4.09
CA ARG A 153 -3.95 -7.81 -2.85
C ARG A 153 -3.66 -6.73 -1.79
N LEU A 154 -4.22 -6.92 -0.60
CA LEU A 154 -3.90 -6.11 0.57
C LEU A 154 -2.53 -6.50 1.13
N MET A 155 -1.83 -5.55 1.72
CA MET A 155 -0.57 -5.75 2.44
C MET A 155 -0.61 -5.00 3.76
N ILE A 156 -0.11 -5.60 4.84
CA ILE A 156 0.07 -4.94 6.12
C ILE A 156 1.47 -4.35 6.17
N GLU A 157 1.59 -3.08 6.52
CA GLU A 157 2.88 -2.42 6.76
C GLU A 157 3.28 -2.48 8.24
N ASN A 158 4.54 -2.81 8.52
CA ASN A 158 5.09 -2.75 9.87
C ASN A 158 5.34 -1.29 10.27
N VAL A 159 5.03 -0.95 11.52
CA VAL A 159 5.32 0.37 12.10
C VAL A 159 6.43 0.29 13.14
N GLU A 160 6.91 1.45 13.60
CA GLU A 160 7.95 1.53 14.63
C GLU A 160 7.56 0.70 15.88
N GLY A 161 8.43 -0.25 16.22
CA GLY A 161 8.26 -1.14 17.38
C GLY A 161 7.50 -2.43 17.10
N ASP A 162 7.03 -2.67 15.87
CA ASP A 162 6.57 -3.99 15.46
C ASP A 162 7.74 -4.97 15.33
N THR A 163 7.47 -6.23 15.62
CA THR A 163 8.37 -7.36 15.39
C THR A 163 7.66 -8.43 14.57
N ALA A 164 8.40 -9.42 14.08
CA ALA A 164 7.80 -10.57 13.40
C ALA A 164 6.76 -11.27 14.32
N GLU A 165 7.06 -11.36 15.62
CA GLU A 165 6.19 -11.95 16.63
C GLU A 165 4.94 -11.09 16.91
N SER A 166 5.03 -9.75 16.85
CA SER A 166 3.86 -8.88 17.05
C SER A 166 2.89 -8.95 15.88
N LEU A 167 3.40 -9.09 14.66
CA LEU A 167 2.60 -9.14 13.42
C LEU A 167 2.06 -10.54 13.11
N ALA A 168 2.71 -11.60 13.59
CA ALA A 168 2.34 -12.99 13.29
C ALA A 168 0.85 -13.29 13.57
N PRO A 169 0.24 -12.91 14.72
CA PRO A 169 -1.18 -13.22 14.97
C PRO A 169 -2.14 -12.66 13.92
N VAL A 170 -1.84 -11.49 13.35
CA VAL A 170 -2.68 -10.87 12.32
C VAL A 170 -2.43 -11.50 10.95
N LEU A 171 -1.17 -11.75 10.59
CA LEU A 171 -0.81 -12.37 9.31
C LEU A 171 -1.26 -13.84 9.23
N ASP A 172 -1.16 -14.59 10.32
CA ASP A 172 -1.62 -15.99 10.42
C ASP A 172 -3.15 -16.09 10.26
N ALA A 173 -3.88 -15.12 10.81
CA ALA A 173 -5.33 -15.02 10.65
C ALA A 173 -5.76 -14.62 9.23
N LEU A 174 -4.88 -13.97 8.46
CA LEU A 174 -5.17 -13.38 7.16
C LEU A 174 -4.18 -13.88 6.07
N PRO A 175 -4.15 -15.19 5.74
CA PRO A 175 -3.08 -15.81 4.94
C PRO A 175 -2.98 -15.32 3.49
N THR A 176 -3.99 -14.59 2.98
CA THR A 176 -3.98 -14.02 1.63
C THR A 176 -3.38 -12.61 1.57
N VAL A 177 -3.25 -11.95 2.73
CA VAL A 177 -2.70 -10.61 2.92
C VAL A 177 -1.17 -10.69 2.92
N GLY A 178 -0.53 -9.76 2.21
CA GLY A 178 0.93 -9.67 2.16
C GLY A 178 1.52 -8.85 3.32
N LEU A 179 2.85 -8.83 3.40
CA LEU A 179 3.61 -7.89 4.23
C LEU A 179 4.21 -6.81 3.33
N HIS A 180 4.00 -5.55 3.68
CA HIS A 180 4.73 -4.40 3.16
C HIS A 180 5.85 -4.08 4.16
N LEU A 181 7.05 -4.58 3.91
CA LEU A 181 8.16 -4.39 4.84
C LEU A 181 8.79 -3.00 4.67
N ASP A 182 8.54 -2.11 5.63
CA ASP A 182 9.29 -0.87 5.79
C ASP A 182 10.56 -1.15 6.63
N ILE A 183 11.72 -1.02 5.97
CA ILE A 183 13.03 -1.26 6.59
C ILE A 183 13.41 -0.15 7.57
N GLY A 184 12.89 1.07 7.39
CA GLY A 184 13.15 2.20 8.27
C GLY A 184 12.44 2.10 9.63
N HIS A 185 11.33 1.35 9.69
CA HIS A 185 10.63 1.05 10.95
C HIS A 185 11.19 -0.16 11.73
N ALA A 186 12.02 -0.99 11.09
CA ALA A 186 12.50 -2.27 11.61
C ALA A 186 13.82 -2.18 12.41
#